data_AF-A0A554N2I2-F1
#
_entry.id   AF-A0A554N2I2-F1
#
_cell.length_a   1.000
_cell.length_b   1.000
_cell.length_c   1.000
_cell.angle_alpha   90.00
_cell.angle_beta   90.00
_cell.angle_gamma   90.00
#
_symmetry.space_group_name_H-M   'P 1'
#
loop_
_entity.id
_entity.type
_entity.pdbx_description
1 polymer ?
#
loop_
_entity_poly.entity_id
_entity_poly.type
_entity_poly.pdbx_seq_one_letter_code
_entity_poly.pdbx_strand_id
1 'polypeptide(L)'
;MRLGRQGRAGAALMSDRQWVQDIRHQQTILSLPFGLGWTIDITQTLVALEAAGMPARVEAFDRLRFDDGRSGFLSTPNPTATINDDGTPTERTEDLIVIPGGSEGGVLSLARRYPDLVFVNGKRQRVWANGRQVHGSSMERDATHGWRTVFAIARTIALHGGGTRAIADRIGIPLDDVRAAMPALGANVFHTPIGWEAADRAALCDWALGAYPGAGGIRTCWRRDRTIDEQADHLIALGGVMSDRWAAHQSGVTVPPNRLTAFFAQHPDMQALGYEPASVDEATVSIVIPQDTTILTSAEGCCTDDFITAHVLYEDSWVTANTDAMNGLRQLLHFRSDLAHDLRWHPNKGSGEGGVS
;
A
#
# COMPACT_ATOMS: atom_id res chain seq x y z
N MET A 1 -3.19 -19.77 -50.84
CA MET A 1 -2.43 -20.46 -49.76
C MET A 1 -1.22 -19.60 -49.45
N ARG A 2 -0.94 -19.07 -48.26
CA ARG A 2 -1.41 -19.26 -46.88
C ARG A 2 -1.47 -17.88 -46.20
N LEU A 3 -2.47 -17.72 -45.33
CA LEU A 3 -2.61 -16.68 -44.32
C LEU A 3 -1.63 -16.90 -43.14
N GLY A 4 -1.15 -15.79 -42.57
CA GLY A 4 -1.35 -15.44 -41.16
C GLY A 4 -0.51 -16.11 -40.07
N ARG A 5 0.28 -15.30 -39.36
CA ARG A 5 0.30 -15.18 -37.89
C ARG A 5 1.36 -14.16 -37.44
N GLN A 6 0.98 -12.90 -37.39
CA GLN A 6 1.58 -11.91 -36.48
C GLN A 6 0.43 -11.09 -35.91
N GLY A 7 0.24 -11.16 -34.59
CA GLY A 7 -0.87 -10.52 -33.89
C GLY A 7 -1.67 -11.49 -33.04
N ARG A 8 -1.08 -11.97 -31.93
CA ARG A 8 -1.84 -12.56 -30.81
C ARG A 8 -1.07 -12.76 -29.50
N ALA A 9 0.10 -12.15 -29.30
CA ALA A 9 0.83 -12.23 -28.03
C ALA A 9 0.50 -11.06 -27.07
N GLY A 10 0.04 -9.90 -27.57
CA GLY A 10 -0.23 -8.72 -26.72
C GLY A 10 -1.61 -8.69 -26.05
N ALA A 11 -2.60 -9.43 -26.56
CA ALA A 11 -3.98 -9.36 -26.07
C ALA A 11 -4.28 -10.31 -24.90
N ALA A 12 -3.49 -11.37 -24.73
CA ALA A 12 -3.70 -12.34 -23.65
C ALA A 12 -3.22 -11.82 -22.28
N LEU A 13 -2.16 -11.00 -22.24
CA LEU A 13 -1.64 -10.42 -21.00
C LEU A 13 -2.55 -9.34 -20.38
N MET A 14 -3.42 -8.71 -21.18
CA MET A 14 -4.41 -7.74 -20.68
C MET A 14 -5.64 -8.40 -20.05
N SER A 15 -5.88 -9.70 -20.27
CA SER A 15 -7.08 -10.42 -19.81
C SER A 15 -7.10 -10.67 -18.30
N ASP A 16 -5.97 -11.06 -17.72
CA ASP A 16 -5.98 -11.67 -16.37
C ASP A 16 -6.09 -10.67 -15.21
N ARG A 17 -5.87 -9.37 -15.51
CA ARG A 17 -6.01 -8.27 -14.54
C ARG A 17 -7.00 -7.20 -15.00
N GLN A 18 -7.80 -7.46 -16.04
CA GLN A 18 -8.82 -6.52 -16.54
C GLN A 18 -9.81 -6.13 -15.43
N TRP A 19 -10.16 -7.08 -14.57
CA TRP A 19 -11.04 -6.86 -13.42
C TRP A 19 -10.52 -5.78 -12.46
N VAL A 20 -9.19 -5.67 -12.27
CA VAL A 20 -8.59 -4.60 -11.43
C VAL A 20 -8.87 -3.24 -12.05
N GLN A 21 -8.69 -3.13 -13.37
CA GLN A 21 -8.96 -1.89 -14.09
C GLN A 21 -10.45 -1.57 -14.03
N ASP A 22 -11.32 -2.53 -14.30
CA ASP A 22 -12.76 -2.32 -14.29
C ASP A 22 -13.24 -1.80 -12.93
N ILE A 23 -12.77 -2.41 -11.83
CA ILE A 23 -13.09 -1.96 -10.47
C ILE A 23 -12.60 -0.54 -10.25
N ARG A 24 -11.33 -0.23 -10.58
CA ARG A 24 -10.76 1.12 -10.43
C ARG A 24 -11.57 2.18 -11.20
N HIS A 25 -12.06 1.87 -12.40
CA HIS A 25 -12.87 2.79 -13.20
C HIS A 25 -14.28 3.01 -12.64
N GLN A 26 -14.82 2.06 -11.88
CA GLN A 26 -16.16 2.13 -11.30
C GLN A 26 -16.21 2.84 -9.94
N GLN A 27 -15.05 3.06 -9.29
CA GLN A 27 -15.02 3.61 -7.95
C GLN A 27 -15.24 5.12 -7.91
N THR A 28 -16.16 5.55 -7.06
CA THR A 28 -16.39 6.98 -6.76
C THR A 28 -15.62 7.44 -5.52
N ILE A 29 -15.27 6.51 -4.62
CA ILE A 29 -14.47 6.77 -3.42
C ILE A 29 -12.99 7.02 -3.76
N LEU A 30 -12.56 6.42 -4.87
CA LEU A 30 -11.25 6.58 -5.46
C LEU A 30 -11.35 7.55 -6.63
N SER A 31 -11.32 8.82 -6.32
CA SER A 31 -10.64 9.70 -7.25
C SER A 31 -9.18 9.73 -6.83
N LEU A 32 -8.31 9.11 -7.62
CA LEU A 32 -6.90 8.98 -7.26
C LEU A 32 -6.08 10.06 -7.97
N PRO A 33 -5.44 10.98 -7.23
CA PRO A 33 -4.35 11.78 -7.74
C PRO A 33 -3.22 10.92 -8.30
N PHE A 34 -2.41 11.52 -9.16
CA PHE A 34 -1.26 10.83 -9.73
C PHE A 34 -0.24 10.49 -8.62
N GLY A 35 0.02 9.19 -8.39
CA GLY A 35 1.02 8.72 -7.43
C GLY A 35 0.50 8.41 -6.02
N LEU A 36 -0.80 8.51 -5.76
CA LEU A 36 -1.37 8.08 -4.48
C LEU A 36 -1.31 6.55 -4.35
N GLY A 37 -0.67 6.08 -3.27
CA GLY A 37 -0.45 4.66 -2.97
C GLY A 37 0.93 4.11 -3.32
N TRP A 38 1.71 4.84 -4.12
CA TRP A 38 3.11 4.51 -4.39
C TRP A 38 4.00 4.96 -3.23
N THR A 39 4.97 4.12 -2.85
CA THR A 39 6.07 4.52 -1.97
C THR A 39 7.11 5.29 -2.78
N ILE A 40 7.60 6.40 -2.23
CA ILE A 40 8.74 7.12 -2.83
C ILE A 40 10.02 6.40 -2.43
N ASP A 41 10.80 5.96 -3.41
CA ASP A 41 12.16 5.48 -3.17
C ASP A 41 13.10 6.67 -2.95
N ILE A 42 13.71 6.74 -1.76
CA ILE A 42 14.64 7.82 -1.39
C ILE A 42 16.08 7.33 -1.20
N THR A 43 16.39 6.10 -1.60
CA THR A 43 17.70 5.47 -1.37
C THR A 43 18.84 6.34 -1.90
N GLN A 44 18.73 6.80 -3.16
CA GLN A 44 19.74 7.66 -3.78
C GLN A 44 19.82 9.05 -3.13
N THR A 45 18.71 9.54 -2.57
CA THR A 45 18.71 10.77 -1.80
C THR A 45 19.50 10.63 -0.51
N LEU A 46 19.34 9.53 0.22
CA LEU A 46 20.11 9.26 1.45
C LEU A 46 21.61 9.11 1.15
N VAL A 47 21.97 8.38 0.09
CA VAL A 47 23.37 8.23 -0.35
C VAL A 47 23.99 9.59 -0.72
N ALA A 48 23.26 10.45 -1.43
CA ALA A 48 23.75 11.77 -1.79
C ALA A 48 23.92 12.69 -0.57
N LEU A 49 23.01 12.62 0.40
CA LEU A 49 23.10 13.39 1.65
C LEU A 49 24.32 12.98 2.48
N GLU A 50 24.57 11.68 2.61
CA GLU A 50 25.76 11.14 3.30
C GLU A 50 27.06 11.60 2.62
N ALA A 51 27.15 11.50 1.28
CA ALA A 51 28.32 11.95 0.52
C ALA A 51 28.58 13.47 0.64
N ALA A 52 27.55 14.26 0.92
CA ALA A 52 27.64 15.70 1.15
C ALA A 52 28.00 16.05 2.61
N GLY A 53 28.28 15.07 3.47
CA GLY A 53 28.57 15.28 4.89
C GLY A 53 27.35 15.68 5.72
N MET A 54 26.14 15.38 5.23
CA MET A 54 24.87 15.65 5.90
C MET A 54 24.06 14.35 6.07
N PRO A 55 24.60 13.35 6.79
CA PRO A 55 23.90 12.08 6.97
C PRO A 55 22.53 12.30 7.60
N ALA A 56 21.55 11.57 7.10
CA ALA A 56 20.17 11.61 7.55
C ALA A 56 19.57 10.21 7.55
N ARG A 57 18.68 9.96 8.51
CA ARG A 57 17.91 8.72 8.64
C ARG A 57 16.42 8.99 8.50
N VAL A 58 15.67 7.99 8.03
CA VAL A 58 14.22 8.10 7.91
C VAL A 58 13.59 7.93 9.29
N GLU A 59 12.87 8.94 9.76
CA GLU A 59 12.21 8.94 11.07
C GLU A 59 10.74 8.55 10.95
N ALA A 60 10.07 9.06 9.92
CA ALA A 60 8.66 8.78 9.62
C ALA A 60 8.43 8.78 8.10
N PHE A 61 7.22 8.46 7.66
CA PHE A 61 6.86 8.37 6.24
C PHE A 61 7.06 9.67 5.45
N ASP A 62 7.22 10.82 6.11
CA ASP A 62 7.42 12.15 5.51
C ASP A 62 8.58 12.93 6.17
N ARG A 63 9.40 12.29 7.01
CA ARG A 63 10.40 12.98 7.81
C ARG A 63 11.76 12.28 7.81
N LEU A 64 12.80 13.10 7.65
CA LEU A 64 14.19 12.73 7.88
C LEU A 64 14.72 13.39 9.16
N ARG A 65 15.57 12.66 9.89
CA ARG A 65 16.35 13.16 11.01
C ARG A 65 17.82 13.24 10.63
N PHE A 66 18.43 14.42 10.72
CA PHE A 66 19.86 14.61 10.51
C PHE A 66 20.64 14.35 11.80
N ASP A 67 21.91 13.97 11.68
CA ASP A 67 22.78 13.69 12.84
C ASP A 67 23.12 14.94 13.66
N ASP A 68 23.04 16.12 13.04
CA ASP A 68 23.18 17.42 13.73
C ASP A 68 21.92 17.85 14.49
N GLY A 69 20.89 17.00 14.52
CA GLY A 69 19.64 17.22 15.25
C GLY A 69 18.53 17.86 14.40
N ARG A 70 18.84 18.38 13.21
CA ARG A 70 17.82 18.99 12.33
C ARG A 70 16.81 17.97 11.83
N SER A 71 15.63 18.47 11.46
CA SER A 71 14.58 17.70 10.78
C SER A 71 14.41 18.18 9.35
N GLY A 72 14.35 17.23 8.42
CA GLY A 72 13.99 17.48 7.03
C GLY A 72 12.59 16.96 6.75
N PHE A 73 11.80 17.75 6.03
CA PHE A 73 10.50 17.32 5.53
C PHE A 73 10.65 16.74 4.12
N LEU A 74 10.12 15.54 3.92
CA LEU A 74 9.99 14.91 2.61
C LEU A 74 8.62 15.26 2.06
N SER A 75 8.59 15.98 0.94
CA SER A 75 7.34 16.26 0.24
C SER A 75 6.80 14.97 -0.39
N THR A 76 6.07 14.19 0.40
CA THR A 76 5.30 13.03 -0.09
C THR A 76 4.08 13.49 -0.88
N PRO A 77 3.45 12.63 -1.72
CA PRO A 77 2.25 12.98 -2.49
C PRO A 77 1.02 13.34 -1.64
N ASN A 78 1.11 13.37 -0.30
CA ASN A 78 0.07 13.96 0.56
C ASN A 78 0.60 15.22 1.29
N PRO A 79 0.73 16.37 0.59
CA PRO A 79 1.26 17.61 1.14
C PRO A 79 0.34 18.28 2.19
N THR A 80 -0.84 17.71 2.48
CA THR A 80 -1.81 18.24 3.45
C THR A 80 -1.65 17.65 4.84
N ALA A 81 -0.74 16.70 5.06
CA ALA A 81 -0.45 16.18 6.41
C ALA A 81 0.18 17.23 7.35
N THR A 82 0.62 18.38 6.82
CA THR A 82 1.09 19.54 7.59
C THR A 82 0.03 20.63 7.72
N ILE A 83 -1.24 20.27 7.57
CA ILE A 83 -2.37 21.18 7.70
C ILE A 83 -3.21 20.66 8.88
N ASN A 84 -3.35 21.48 9.92
CA ASN A 84 -4.33 21.25 10.98
C ASN A 84 -5.72 21.07 10.34
N ASP A 85 -6.65 20.37 11.00
CA ASP A 85 -8.01 20.14 10.47
C ASP A 85 -8.77 21.42 10.07
N ASP A 86 -8.29 22.59 10.51
CA ASP A 86 -8.81 23.91 10.19
C ASP A 86 -8.19 24.59 8.93
N GLY A 87 -7.29 23.92 8.21
CA GLY A 87 -6.67 24.47 7.01
C GLY A 87 -5.38 25.28 7.27
N THR A 88 -4.93 25.39 8.53
CA THR A 88 -3.70 26.14 8.87
C THR A 88 -2.45 25.25 8.85
N PRO A 89 -1.29 25.75 8.37
CA PRO A 89 -0.04 25.00 8.47
C PRO A 89 0.32 24.75 9.95
N THR A 90 0.67 23.52 10.31
CA THR A 90 1.41 23.28 11.57
C THR A 90 2.70 24.10 11.52
N GLU A 91 3.03 24.78 12.62
CA GLU A 91 4.13 25.77 12.69
C GLU A 91 5.39 25.27 11.95
N ARG A 92 5.84 26.07 10.98
CA ARG A 92 6.95 25.72 10.09
C ARG A 92 8.29 25.91 10.83
N THR A 93 8.69 24.92 11.62
CA THR A 93 9.94 24.90 12.41
C THR A 93 11.08 24.11 11.76
N GLU A 94 10.93 23.67 10.51
CA GLU A 94 11.82 22.68 9.87
C GLU A 94 12.78 23.35 8.86
N ASP A 95 14.07 23.01 8.96
CA ASP A 95 15.18 23.72 8.29
C ASP A 95 15.41 23.31 6.80
N LEU A 96 14.76 22.25 6.30
CA LEU A 96 15.00 21.74 4.94
C LEU A 96 13.80 21.01 4.34
N ILE A 97 13.49 21.29 3.06
CA ILE A 97 12.55 20.51 2.24
C ILE A 97 13.36 19.66 1.25
N VAL A 98 13.20 18.34 1.33
CA VAL A 98 13.84 17.39 0.43
C VAL A 98 12.80 16.89 -0.57
N ILE A 99 13.14 16.94 -1.86
CA ILE A 99 12.29 16.50 -2.96
C ILE A 99 13.02 15.36 -3.69
N PRO A 100 12.75 14.09 -3.32
CA PRO A 100 13.31 12.95 -4.03
C PRO A 100 12.60 12.74 -5.38
N GLY A 101 13.37 12.73 -6.46
CA GLY A 101 13.16 11.86 -7.63
C GLY A 101 11.74 11.70 -8.22
N GLY A 102 11.27 12.69 -8.98
CA GLY A 102 10.60 12.46 -10.28
C GLY A 102 9.18 11.86 -10.33
N SER A 103 8.15 12.66 -10.04
CA SER A 103 6.76 12.51 -10.51
C SER A 103 6.02 13.87 -10.38
N GLU A 104 5.07 14.17 -11.27
CA GLU A 104 4.34 15.48 -11.34
C GLU A 104 3.68 15.88 -10.01
N GLY A 105 3.38 14.94 -9.11
CA GLY A 105 2.70 15.20 -7.84
C GLY A 105 3.46 16.20 -6.93
N GLY A 106 4.79 16.12 -6.89
CA GLY A 106 5.61 17.08 -6.11
C GLY A 106 5.66 18.48 -6.74
N VAL A 107 5.55 18.55 -8.07
CA VAL A 107 5.62 19.79 -8.85
C VAL A 107 4.32 20.61 -8.77
N LEU A 108 3.17 19.93 -8.72
CA LEU A 108 1.84 20.54 -8.62
C LEU A 108 1.65 21.35 -7.34
N SER A 109 2.17 20.83 -6.22
CA SER A 109 2.08 21.45 -4.91
C SER A 109 2.98 22.69 -4.80
N LEU A 110 4.15 22.66 -5.45
CA LEU A 110 5.04 23.82 -5.56
C LEU A 110 4.47 24.92 -6.46
N ALA A 111 3.88 24.54 -7.60
CA ALA A 111 3.22 25.47 -8.51
C ALA A 111 2.09 26.26 -7.84
N ARG A 112 1.27 25.60 -6.99
CA ARG A 112 0.21 26.23 -6.19
C ARG A 112 0.75 27.15 -5.09
N ARG A 113 1.92 26.85 -4.53
CA ARG A 113 2.53 27.54 -3.40
C ARG A 113 3.36 28.77 -3.78
N TYR A 114 3.93 28.79 -4.98
CA TYR A 114 4.78 29.87 -5.49
C TYR A 114 4.24 30.35 -6.85
N PRO A 115 3.32 31.32 -6.88
CA PRO A 115 2.64 31.77 -8.09
C PRO A 115 3.59 32.32 -9.16
N ASP A 116 4.76 32.78 -8.75
CA ASP A 116 5.85 33.29 -9.56
C ASP A 116 6.63 32.20 -10.33
N LEU A 117 6.45 30.93 -9.98
CA LEU A 117 7.13 29.81 -10.64
C LEU A 117 6.32 29.24 -11.82
N VAL A 118 7.03 28.93 -12.91
CA VAL A 118 6.49 28.25 -14.10
C VAL A 118 7.07 26.84 -14.19
N PHE A 119 6.20 25.84 -14.33
CA PHE A 119 6.57 24.42 -14.44
C PHE A 119 6.06 23.82 -15.74
N VAL A 120 6.86 22.98 -16.40
CA VAL A 120 6.52 22.34 -17.68
C VAL A 120 6.79 20.83 -17.62
N ASN A 121 5.79 20.00 -17.89
CA ASN A 121 5.96 18.58 -18.17
C ASN A 121 5.85 18.30 -19.67
N GLY A 122 7.00 18.14 -20.34
CA GLY A 122 7.08 17.90 -21.78
C GLY A 122 6.54 16.54 -22.23
N LYS A 123 6.60 15.51 -21.38
CA LYS A 123 6.12 14.15 -21.72
C LYS A 123 4.60 14.08 -21.77
N ARG A 124 3.92 14.87 -20.93
CA ARG A 124 2.45 14.95 -20.85
C ARG A 124 1.85 16.21 -21.50
N GLN A 125 2.69 17.07 -22.07
CA GLN A 125 2.29 18.34 -22.70
C GLN A 125 1.49 19.24 -21.75
N ARG A 126 2.03 19.47 -20.53
CA ARG A 126 1.37 20.25 -19.47
C ARG A 126 2.23 21.40 -18.97
N VAL A 127 1.59 22.49 -18.57
CA VAL A 127 2.25 23.70 -18.07
C VAL A 127 1.48 24.28 -16.88
N TRP A 128 2.19 24.72 -15.85
CA TRP A 128 1.66 25.43 -14.67
C TRP A 128 2.34 26.79 -14.52
N ALA A 129 1.56 27.81 -14.21
CA ALA A 129 2.01 29.17 -13.93
C ALA A 129 0.98 29.86 -13.04
N ASN A 130 1.40 30.81 -12.19
CA ASN A 130 0.47 31.58 -11.34
C ASN A 130 -0.41 30.69 -10.45
N GLY A 131 0.16 29.66 -9.82
CA GLY A 131 -0.63 28.82 -8.92
C GLY A 131 -1.45 27.71 -9.61
N ARG A 132 -1.53 27.67 -10.95
CA ARG A 132 -2.51 26.85 -11.67
C ARG A 132 -1.99 26.25 -12.96
N GLN A 133 -2.63 25.17 -13.42
CA GLN A 133 -2.37 24.61 -14.74
C GLN A 133 -2.92 25.54 -15.81
N VAL A 134 -2.06 25.96 -16.73
CA VAL A 134 -2.42 26.83 -17.86
C VAL A 134 -2.50 26.06 -19.17
N HIS A 135 -2.05 24.79 -19.23
CA HIS A 135 -2.12 23.95 -20.42
C HIS A 135 -2.17 22.43 -20.12
N GLY A 136 -2.95 21.66 -20.90
CA GLY A 136 -3.14 20.20 -20.82
C GLY A 136 -4.38 19.74 -20.02
N SER A 137 -4.87 18.51 -20.23
CA SER A 137 -6.09 18.00 -19.56
C SER A 137 -5.80 17.43 -18.16
N SER A 138 -6.60 17.86 -17.18
CA SER A 138 -6.56 17.47 -15.76
C SER A 138 -7.67 16.43 -15.47
N MET A 139 -7.32 15.28 -14.92
CA MET A 139 -8.24 14.45 -14.15
C MET A 139 -7.55 14.09 -12.83
N GLU A 140 -7.66 14.99 -11.85
CA GLU A 140 -7.49 14.67 -10.44
C GLU A 140 -8.77 15.11 -9.74
N ARG A 141 -9.42 14.21 -9.01
CA ARG A 141 -10.06 14.58 -7.74
C ARG A 141 -9.27 13.85 -6.65
N ASP A 142 -9.20 14.44 -5.48
CA ASP A 142 -8.43 13.94 -4.34
C ASP A 142 -8.97 12.58 -3.85
N ALA A 143 -8.10 11.75 -3.25
CA ALA A 143 -8.58 10.56 -2.54
C ALA A 143 -9.50 11.02 -1.41
N THR A 144 -10.69 10.43 -1.31
CA THR A 144 -11.66 10.78 -0.27
C THR A 144 -10.98 10.65 1.10
N HIS A 145 -11.14 11.67 1.97
CA HIS A 145 -10.63 11.63 3.33
C HIS A 145 -11.10 10.33 4.02
N GLY A 146 -10.18 9.62 4.70
CA GLY A 146 -10.47 8.33 5.34
C GLY A 146 -10.40 7.09 4.44
N TRP A 147 -9.88 7.20 3.20
CA TRP A 147 -9.78 6.04 2.28
C TRP A 147 -9.10 4.82 2.93
N ARG A 148 -7.98 4.99 3.64
CA ARG A 148 -7.25 3.91 4.34
C ARG A 148 -8.16 3.12 5.26
N THR A 149 -8.93 3.85 6.07
CA THR A 149 -9.90 3.28 6.99
C THR A 149 -10.95 2.48 6.24
N VAL A 150 -11.47 2.99 5.11
CA VAL A 150 -12.46 2.27 4.30
C VAL A 150 -11.90 0.97 3.74
N PHE A 151 -10.68 0.97 3.20
CA PHE A 151 -10.05 -0.26 2.74
C PHE A 151 -9.80 -1.22 3.89
N ALA A 152 -9.21 -0.76 4.99
CA ALA A 152 -8.96 -1.57 6.16
C ALA A 152 -10.22 -2.26 6.70
N ILE A 153 -11.34 -1.54 6.73
CA ILE A 153 -12.66 -2.11 7.05
C ILE A 153 -13.08 -3.15 6.01
N ALA A 154 -12.98 -2.85 4.71
CA ALA A 154 -13.41 -3.75 3.64
C ALA A 154 -12.70 -5.11 3.68
N ARG A 155 -11.37 -5.12 3.73
CA ARG A 155 -10.56 -6.37 3.83
C ARG A 155 -10.86 -7.13 5.12
N THR A 156 -11.09 -6.41 6.22
CA THR A 156 -11.48 -7.03 7.49
C THR A 156 -12.85 -7.68 7.42
N ILE A 157 -13.87 -6.99 6.90
CA ILE A 157 -15.22 -7.55 6.75
C ILE A 157 -15.20 -8.72 5.77
N ALA A 158 -14.46 -8.61 4.67
CA ALA A 158 -14.36 -9.66 3.67
C ALA A 158 -13.88 -10.99 4.27
N LEU A 159 -12.89 -10.98 5.19
CA LEU A 159 -12.37 -12.21 5.79
C LEU A 159 -13.05 -12.58 7.10
N HIS A 160 -13.39 -11.61 7.94
CA HIS A 160 -13.74 -11.88 9.34
C HIS A 160 -15.17 -11.48 9.71
N GLY A 161 -15.81 -10.59 8.93
CA GLY A 161 -17.05 -9.95 9.34
C GLY A 161 -16.94 -9.34 10.76
N GLY A 162 -18.08 -9.29 11.45
CA GLY A 162 -18.13 -9.04 12.89
C GLY A 162 -18.51 -7.62 13.29
N GLY A 163 -18.60 -7.40 14.60
CA GLY A 163 -19.04 -6.12 15.17
C GLY A 163 -18.03 -4.98 14.92
N THR A 164 -18.53 -3.73 14.86
CA THR A 164 -17.70 -2.54 14.61
C THR A 164 -16.49 -2.42 15.56
N ARG A 165 -16.64 -2.83 16.82
CA ARG A 165 -15.51 -2.85 17.78
C ARG A 165 -14.46 -3.91 17.45
N ALA A 166 -14.87 -5.11 17.09
CA ALA A 166 -13.93 -6.15 16.67
C ALA A 166 -13.17 -5.76 15.40
N ILE A 167 -13.84 -5.05 14.48
CA ILE A 167 -13.20 -4.47 13.29
C ILE A 167 -12.17 -3.41 13.70
N ALA A 168 -12.55 -2.46 14.55
CA ALA A 168 -11.67 -1.40 15.06
C ALA A 168 -10.42 -1.96 15.76
N ASP A 169 -10.62 -2.93 16.66
CA ASP A 169 -9.54 -3.58 17.41
C ASP A 169 -8.57 -4.31 16.45
N ARG A 170 -9.08 -4.97 15.40
CA ARG A 170 -8.25 -5.70 14.43
C ARG A 170 -7.40 -4.79 13.53
N ILE A 171 -7.93 -3.65 13.11
CA ILE A 171 -7.21 -2.73 12.22
C ILE A 171 -6.47 -1.64 12.99
N GLY A 172 -6.61 -1.57 14.32
CA GLY A 172 -5.95 -0.59 15.16
C GLY A 172 -6.42 0.85 14.91
N ILE A 173 -7.67 1.04 14.48
CA ILE A 173 -8.28 2.36 14.22
C ILE A 173 -9.33 2.66 15.30
N PRO A 174 -9.46 3.91 15.77
CA PRO A 174 -10.52 4.30 16.70
C PRO A 174 -11.92 3.91 16.23
N LEU A 175 -12.76 3.49 17.19
CA LEU A 175 -14.13 3.03 16.90
C LEU A 175 -14.97 4.06 16.14
N ASP A 176 -14.83 5.34 16.46
CA ASP A 176 -15.61 6.40 15.85
C ASP A 176 -15.17 6.68 14.40
N ASP A 177 -13.89 6.53 14.08
CA ASP A 177 -13.38 6.60 12.71
C ASP A 177 -13.92 5.43 11.87
N VAL A 178 -13.98 4.23 12.46
CA VAL A 178 -14.60 3.07 11.80
C VAL A 178 -16.07 3.34 11.50
N ARG A 179 -16.82 3.91 12.46
CA ARG A 179 -18.23 4.27 12.26
C ARG A 179 -18.41 5.34 11.18
N ALA A 180 -17.54 6.36 11.16
CA ALA A 180 -17.59 7.44 10.19
C ALA A 180 -17.28 6.95 8.76
N ALA A 181 -16.36 5.99 8.61
CA ALA A 181 -15.95 5.45 7.33
C ALA A 181 -16.88 4.34 6.79
N MET A 182 -17.57 3.59 7.66
CA MET A 182 -18.43 2.46 7.26
C MET A 182 -19.45 2.77 6.16
N PRO A 183 -20.17 3.92 6.14
CA PRO A 183 -21.15 4.23 5.10
C PRO A 183 -20.56 4.27 3.68
N ALA A 184 -19.25 4.51 3.54
CA ALA A 184 -18.59 4.55 2.25
C ALA A 184 -18.53 3.18 1.55
N LEU A 185 -18.68 2.09 2.29
CA LEU A 185 -18.81 0.74 1.72
C LEU A 185 -20.19 0.48 1.10
N GLY A 186 -21.20 1.28 1.47
CA GLY A 186 -22.52 1.29 0.85
C GLY A 186 -23.14 -0.11 0.76
N ALA A 187 -23.62 -0.47 -0.44
CA ALA A 187 -24.28 -1.74 -0.71
C ALA A 187 -23.36 -2.98 -0.67
N ASN A 188 -22.04 -2.81 -0.54
CA ASN A 188 -21.12 -3.94 -0.46
C ASN A 188 -21.14 -4.65 0.89
N VAL A 189 -21.71 -4.01 1.92
CA VAL A 189 -21.81 -4.56 3.28
C VAL A 189 -23.22 -4.40 3.83
N PHE A 190 -23.60 -5.28 4.74
CA PHE A 190 -24.86 -5.17 5.47
C PHE A 190 -24.67 -5.59 6.92
N HIS A 191 -25.55 -5.11 7.79
CA HIS A 191 -25.50 -5.40 9.22
C HIS A 191 -26.41 -6.59 9.57
N THR A 192 -25.90 -7.50 10.40
CA THR A 192 -26.57 -8.70 10.91
C THR A 192 -26.54 -8.70 12.45
N PRO A 193 -27.23 -9.64 13.13
CA PRO A 193 -27.14 -9.76 14.58
C PRO A 193 -25.73 -10.04 15.12
N ILE A 194 -24.85 -10.65 14.31
CA ILE A 194 -23.45 -10.94 14.68
C ILE A 194 -22.46 -9.86 14.18
N GLY A 195 -22.96 -8.79 13.57
CA GLY A 195 -22.18 -7.65 13.09
C GLY A 195 -22.23 -7.46 11.57
N TRP A 196 -21.22 -6.80 11.02
CA TRP A 196 -21.13 -6.49 9.59
C TRP A 196 -20.68 -7.71 8.78
N GLU A 197 -21.33 -7.90 7.63
CA GLU A 197 -21.01 -8.96 6.67
C GLU A 197 -20.93 -8.38 5.26
N ALA A 198 -20.17 -9.05 4.40
CA ALA A 198 -20.09 -8.73 2.98
C ALA A 198 -21.39 -9.16 2.28
N ALA A 199 -22.00 -8.28 1.48
CA ALA A 199 -23.18 -8.59 0.68
C ALA A 199 -22.89 -9.67 -0.38
N ASP A 200 -21.73 -9.54 -1.02
CA ASP A 200 -21.11 -10.56 -1.85
C ASP A 200 -19.63 -10.64 -1.45
N ARG A 201 -19.23 -11.80 -0.93
CA ARG A 201 -17.90 -12.05 -0.36
C ARG A 201 -16.80 -11.98 -1.40
N ALA A 202 -16.98 -12.65 -2.53
CA ALA A 202 -16.01 -12.67 -3.62
C ALA A 202 -15.89 -11.27 -4.24
N ALA A 203 -17.02 -10.60 -4.45
CA ALA A 203 -17.03 -9.24 -4.97
C ALA A 203 -16.36 -8.24 -4.02
N LEU A 204 -16.58 -8.34 -2.69
CA LEU A 204 -15.90 -7.46 -1.72
C LEU A 204 -14.39 -7.75 -1.66
N CYS A 205 -13.97 -9.01 -1.79
CA CYS A 205 -12.55 -9.35 -1.91
C CYS A 205 -11.92 -8.72 -3.17
N ASP A 206 -12.55 -8.90 -4.33
CA ASP A 206 -12.08 -8.32 -5.58
C ASP A 206 -12.08 -6.80 -5.52
N TRP A 207 -13.11 -6.22 -4.92
CA TRP A 207 -13.19 -4.80 -4.67
C TRP A 207 -12.01 -4.32 -3.84
N ALA A 208 -11.76 -4.93 -2.67
CA ALA A 208 -10.66 -4.53 -1.79
C ALA A 208 -9.29 -4.68 -2.48
N LEU A 209 -9.07 -5.76 -3.23
CA LEU A 209 -7.84 -5.96 -4.00
C LEU A 209 -7.65 -4.92 -5.10
N GLY A 210 -8.68 -4.69 -5.92
CA GLY A 210 -8.58 -3.84 -7.10
C GLY A 210 -8.56 -2.35 -6.75
N ALA A 211 -9.28 -1.97 -5.70
CA ALA A 211 -9.47 -0.60 -5.29
C ALA A 211 -8.41 -0.12 -4.28
N TYR A 212 -7.67 -1.00 -3.59
CA TYR A 212 -6.62 -0.55 -2.68
C TYR A 212 -5.55 0.26 -3.44
N PRO A 213 -5.33 1.54 -3.09
CA PRO A 213 -4.44 2.39 -3.86
C PRO A 213 -2.97 2.09 -3.56
N GLY A 214 -2.66 1.56 -2.38
CA GLY A 214 -1.33 1.15 -1.97
C GLY A 214 -0.89 1.77 -0.65
N ALA A 215 0.23 1.28 -0.13
CA ALA A 215 0.71 1.63 1.21
C ALA A 215 1.10 3.12 1.36
N GLY A 216 1.49 3.76 0.25
CA GLY A 216 2.10 5.10 0.29
C GLY A 216 3.35 5.15 1.18
N GLY A 217 3.81 6.36 1.50
CA GLY A 217 4.95 6.58 2.38
C GLY A 217 6.31 6.47 1.67
N ILE A 218 7.31 5.97 2.39
CA ILE A 218 8.71 5.92 1.93
C ILE A 218 9.16 4.48 1.76
N ARG A 219 9.95 4.25 0.73
CA ARG A 219 10.68 3.01 0.48
C ARG A 219 12.19 3.30 0.40
N THR A 220 12.96 2.32 0.82
CA THR A 220 14.41 2.25 0.59
C THR A 220 14.78 0.84 0.13
N CYS A 221 15.76 0.74 -0.75
CA CYS A 221 16.15 -0.50 -1.42
C CYS A 221 17.54 -0.95 -0.99
N TRP A 222 17.65 -2.23 -0.65
CA TRP A 222 18.81 -2.81 0.01
C TRP A 222 19.16 -4.17 -0.56
N ARG A 223 20.43 -4.54 -0.47
CA ARG A 223 20.90 -5.89 -0.76
C ARG A 223 21.80 -6.41 0.34
N ARG A 224 21.80 -7.73 0.52
CA ARG A 224 22.72 -8.45 1.40
C ARG A 224 22.99 -9.82 0.82
N ASP A 225 24.24 -10.27 0.91
CA ASP A 225 24.66 -11.59 0.41
C ASP A 225 24.28 -12.72 1.40
N ARG A 226 22.97 -12.93 1.51
CA ARG A 226 22.31 -13.95 2.33
C ARG A 226 21.09 -14.48 1.60
N THR A 227 20.59 -15.65 1.98
CA THR A 227 19.35 -16.18 1.39
C THR A 227 18.16 -15.28 1.74
N ILE A 228 17.07 -15.35 0.96
CA ILE A 228 15.87 -14.54 1.25
C ILE A 228 15.24 -14.94 2.59
N ASP A 229 15.25 -16.24 2.94
CA ASP A 229 14.73 -16.73 4.22
C ASP A 229 15.53 -16.18 5.40
N GLU A 230 16.88 -16.21 5.33
CA GLU A 230 17.73 -15.61 6.37
C GLU A 230 17.50 -14.10 6.52
N GLN A 231 17.24 -13.40 5.42
CA GLN A 231 16.92 -11.97 5.44
C GLN A 231 15.52 -11.73 6.04
N ALA A 232 14.54 -12.58 5.75
CA ALA A 232 13.19 -12.51 6.32
C ALA A 232 13.20 -12.75 7.83
N ASP A 233 13.82 -13.84 8.29
CA ASP A 233 13.93 -14.17 9.72
C ASP A 233 14.58 -13.02 10.51
N HIS A 234 15.63 -12.43 9.95
CA HIS A 234 16.31 -11.29 10.56
C HIS A 234 15.41 -10.05 10.68
N LEU A 235 14.66 -9.71 9.62
CA LEU A 235 13.78 -8.54 9.63
C LEU A 235 12.52 -8.76 10.49
N ILE A 236 12.01 -10.00 10.54
CA ILE A 236 10.91 -10.39 11.45
C ILE A 236 11.35 -10.22 12.91
N ALA A 237 12.58 -10.65 13.25
CA ALA A 237 13.12 -10.48 14.61
C ALA A 237 13.25 -9.01 15.03
N LEU A 238 13.34 -8.09 14.07
CA LEU A 238 13.36 -6.63 14.30
C LEU A 238 11.96 -6.01 14.38
N GLY A 239 10.90 -6.82 14.26
CA GLY A 239 9.51 -6.35 14.27
C GLY A 239 8.97 -5.93 12.90
N GLY A 240 9.64 -6.33 11.82
CA GLY A 240 9.16 -6.10 10.46
C GLY A 240 7.99 -7.02 10.10
N VAL A 241 7.07 -6.50 9.30
CA VAL A 241 5.96 -7.28 8.73
C VAL A 241 6.27 -7.56 7.25
N MET A 242 6.41 -8.84 6.91
CA MET A 242 6.88 -9.27 5.59
C MET A 242 5.77 -9.30 4.55
N SER A 243 6.12 -9.01 3.30
CA SER A 243 5.21 -9.03 2.15
C SER A 243 5.94 -9.55 0.91
N ASP A 244 5.37 -9.31 -0.28
CA ASP A 244 5.92 -9.70 -1.59
C ASP A 244 5.92 -11.24 -1.80
N ARG A 245 6.67 -11.72 -2.80
CA ARG A 245 6.76 -13.14 -3.20
C ARG A 245 7.08 -14.06 -2.03
N TRP A 246 7.91 -13.62 -1.09
CA TRP A 246 8.21 -14.38 0.11
C TRP A 246 6.95 -14.61 0.96
N ALA A 247 6.19 -13.57 1.28
CA ALA A 247 4.94 -13.73 2.03
C ALA A 247 3.88 -14.52 1.26
N ALA A 248 3.78 -14.33 -0.06
CA ALA A 248 2.87 -15.11 -0.90
C ALA A 248 3.20 -16.61 -0.86
N HIS A 249 4.49 -16.96 -0.89
CA HIS A 249 4.96 -18.33 -0.71
C HIS A 249 4.56 -18.90 0.67
N GLN A 250 4.69 -18.11 1.76
CA GLN A 250 4.24 -18.52 3.09
C GLN A 250 2.72 -18.75 3.17
N SER A 251 1.93 -18.02 2.38
CA SER A 251 0.47 -18.22 2.27
C SER A 251 0.08 -19.46 1.44
N GLY A 252 1.05 -20.18 0.86
CA GLY A 252 0.84 -21.38 0.06
C GLY A 252 0.69 -21.14 -1.44
N VAL A 253 1.04 -19.94 -1.93
CA VAL A 253 1.06 -19.63 -3.37
C VAL A 253 2.41 -20.03 -3.97
N THR A 254 2.39 -20.81 -5.05
CA THR A 254 3.60 -21.30 -5.72
C THR A 254 4.30 -20.17 -6.49
N VAL A 255 5.15 -19.40 -5.81
CA VAL A 255 5.99 -18.36 -6.41
C VAL A 255 7.39 -18.38 -5.79
N PRO A 256 8.48 -18.36 -6.58
CA PRO A 256 9.84 -18.34 -6.04
C PRO A 256 10.14 -17.03 -5.28
N PRO A 257 10.59 -17.10 -4.01
CA PRO A 257 10.96 -15.91 -3.25
C PRO A 257 12.36 -15.44 -3.65
N ASN A 258 12.43 -14.47 -4.56
CA ASN A 258 13.69 -13.82 -4.94
C ASN A 258 13.77 -12.34 -4.49
N ARG A 259 12.74 -11.86 -3.81
CA ARG A 259 12.59 -10.52 -3.25
C ARG A 259 11.74 -10.56 -1.99
N LEU A 260 11.97 -9.56 -1.14
CA LEU A 260 11.26 -9.36 0.10
C LEU A 260 10.94 -7.88 0.28
N THR A 261 9.69 -7.57 0.61
CA THR A 261 9.31 -6.25 1.09
C THR A 261 8.98 -6.35 2.58
N ALA A 262 9.57 -5.50 3.41
CA ALA A 262 9.34 -5.46 4.84
C ALA A 262 8.78 -4.09 5.26
N PHE A 263 7.65 -4.11 5.95
CA PHE A 263 7.02 -2.92 6.51
C PHE A 263 7.46 -2.73 7.96
N PHE A 264 7.80 -1.49 8.32
CA PHE A 264 8.15 -1.11 9.69
C PHE A 264 7.45 0.18 10.11
N ALA A 265 7.17 0.31 11.42
CA ALA A 265 6.70 1.57 12.00
C ALA A 265 7.80 2.65 11.98
N GLN A 266 9.05 2.25 12.11
CA GLN A 266 10.24 3.09 12.11
C GLN A 266 11.34 2.44 11.28
N HIS A 267 12.16 3.23 10.59
CA HIS A 267 13.20 2.67 9.72
C HIS A 267 14.31 2.03 10.56
N PRO A 268 14.62 0.73 10.37
CA PRO A 268 15.80 0.12 10.98
C PRO A 268 17.09 0.63 10.34
N ASP A 269 18.17 0.74 11.12
CA ASP A 269 19.48 1.08 10.59
C ASP A 269 20.07 -0.07 9.76
N MET A 270 19.72 -0.08 8.48
CA MET A 270 20.06 -1.17 7.56
C MET A 270 21.57 -1.31 7.35
N GLN A 271 22.33 -0.21 7.38
CA GLN A 271 23.78 -0.26 7.24
C GLN A 271 24.42 -0.91 8.47
N ALA A 272 24.00 -0.54 9.68
CA ALA A 272 24.45 -1.20 10.91
C ALA A 272 24.10 -2.69 10.96
N LEU A 273 23.03 -3.08 10.26
CA LEU A 273 22.59 -4.47 10.09
C LEU A 273 23.33 -5.22 8.96
N GLY A 274 24.27 -4.57 8.28
CA GLY A 274 25.10 -5.17 7.23
C GLY A 274 24.42 -5.30 5.87
N TYR A 275 23.44 -4.44 5.59
CA TYR A 275 22.85 -4.29 4.25
C TYR A 275 23.49 -3.11 3.52
N GLU A 276 23.62 -3.26 2.21
CA GLU A 276 24.16 -2.24 1.32
C GLU A 276 23.03 -1.59 0.52
N PRO A 277 23.03 -0.25 0.34
CA PRO A 277 22.08 0.41 -0.56
C PRO A 277 22.14 -0.20 -1.96
N ALA A 278 20.98 -0.43 -2.55
CA ALA A 278 20.87 -1.06 -3.88
C ALA A 278 19.90 -0.29 -4.78
N SER A 279 20.11 -0.39 -6.09
CA SER A 279 19.10 0.03 -7.06
C SER A 279 17.86 -0.86 -6.96
N VAL A 280 16.72 -0.37 -7.46
CA VAL A 280 15.46 -1.14 -7.46
C VAL A 280 15.65 -2.49 -8.14
N ASP A 281 16.47 -2.61 -9.19
CA ASP A 281 16.66 -3.85 -9.94
C ASP A 281 17.55 -4.88 -9.19
N GLU A 282 18.51 -4.39 -8.39
CA GLU A 282 19.50 -5.23 -7.68
C GLU A 282 19.11 -5.53 -6.22
N ALA A 283 18.09 -4.85 -5.70
CA ALA A 283 17.65 -5.02 -4.32
C ALA A 283 17.07 -6.42 -4.08
N THR A 284 17.53 -7.05 -3.00
CA THR A 284 16.91 -8.27 -2.45
C THR A 284 15.84 -7.93 -1.42
N VAL A 285 15.94 -6.75 -0.80
CA VAL A 285 15.04 -6.26 0.25
C VAL A 285 14.60 -4.83 -0.05
N SER A 286 13.30 -4.57 0.08
CA SER A 286 12.76 -3.22 0.19
C SER A 286 12.23 -2.99 1.60
N ILE A 287 12.66 -1.92 2.24
CA ILE A 287 12.11 -1.47 3.53
C ILE A 287 11.12 -0.35 3.28
N VAL A 288 9.91 -0.50 3.80
CA VAL A 288 8.83 0.47 3.66
C VAL A 288 8.39 1.00 5.03
N ILE A 289 8.35 2.32 5.18
CA ILE A 289 7.57 2.96 6.24
C ILE A 289 6.25 3.41 5.60
N PRO A 290 5.15 2.67 5.85
CA PRO A 290 3.91 2.93 5.14
C PRO A 290 3.23 4.17 5.70
N GLN A 291 2.52 4.88 4.84
CA GLN A 291 1.57 5.90 5.29
C GLN A 291 0.25 5.26 5.75
N ASP A 292 -0.11 4.10 5.17
CA ASP A 292 -1.15 3.23 5.70
C ASP A 292 -0.61 2.34 6.82
N THR A 293 -0.75 2.81 8.06
CA THR A 293 -0.30 2.08 9.25
C THR A 293 -1.15 0.85 9.56
N THR A 294 -2.32 0.68 8.92
CA THR A 294 -3.17 -0.50 9.16
C THR A 294 -2.54 -1.80 8.67
N ILE A 295 -1.55 -1.71 7.76
CA ILE A 295 -0.74 -2.84 7.31
C ILE A 295 0.03 -3.48 8.48
N LEU A 296 0.47 -2.66 9.44
CA LEU A 296 1.25 -3.12 10.58
C LEU A 296 0.36 -3.76 11.66
N THR A 297 -0.82 -3.19 11.87
CA THR A 297 -1.76 -3.65 12.91
C THR A 297 -2.58 -4.86 12.47
N SER A 298 -2.86 -5.00 11.17
CA SER A 298 -3.61 -6.14 10.63
C SER A 298 -2.75 -7.35 10.27
N ALA A 299 -1.45 -7.32 10.57
CA ALA A 299 -0.53 -8.39 10.23
C ALA A 299 -0.97 -9.74 10.84
N GLU A 300 -0.91 -10.80 10.04
CA GLU A 300 -1.22 -12.16 10.48
C GLU A 300 0.09 -12.92 10.69
N GLY A 301 0.53 -13.00 11.94
CA GLY A 301 1.83 -13.58 12.29
C GLY A 301 2.98 -12.67 11.86
N CYS A 302 3.83 -13.15 10.96
CA CYS A 302 4.99 -12.40 10.46
C CYS A 302 4.74 -11.68 9.14
N CYS A 303 3.57 -11.88 8.53
CA CYS A 303 3.27 -11.40 7.19
C CYS A 303 2.14 -10.38 7.19
N THR A 304 2.14 -9.52 6.17
CA THR A 304 0.95 -8.77 5.79
C THR A 304 -0.14 -9.76 5.37
N ASP A 305 -1.40 -9.41 5.57
CA ASP A 305 -2.49 -10.19 5.00
C ASP A 305 -2.42 -10.22 3.46
N ASP A 306 -3.11 -11.20 2.89
CA ASP A 306 -3.00 -11.52 1.47
C ASP A 306 -3.49 -10.39 0.55
N PHE A 307 -4.31 -9.44 1.02
CA PHE A 307 -4.68 -8.27 0.22
C PHE A 307 -3.49 -7.35 -0.03
N ILE A 308 -2.72 -7.06 1.02
CA ILE A 308 -1.53 -6.22 0.93
C ILE A 308 -0.43 -6.94 0.15
N THR A 309 -0.23 -8.23 0.40
CA THR A 309 0.74 -9.04 -0.35
C THR A 309 0.42 -9.06 -1.84
N ALA A 310 -0.85 -9.24 -2.21
CA ALA A 310 -1.28 -9.20 -3.61
C ALA A 310 -1.04 -7.82 -4.24
N HIS A 311 -1.26 -6.74 -3.49
CA HIS A 311 -1.00 -5.38 -3.96
C HIS A 311 0.49 -5.12 -4.19
N VAL A 312 1.36 -5.53 -3.25
CA VAL A 312 2.82 -5.39 -3.42
C VAL A 312 3.30 -6.12 -4.68
N LEU A 313 2.83 -7.34 -4.91
CA LEU A 313 3.13 -8.10 -6.13
C LEU A 313 2.61 -7.43 -7.41
N TYR A 314 1.46 -6.77 -7.34
CA TYR A 314 0.87 -6.04 -8.46
C TYR A 314 1.73 -4.82 -8.86
N GLU A 315 2.22 -4.06 -7.88
CA GLU A 315 2.98 -2.82 -8.09
C GLU A 315 4.43 -3.06 -8.52
N ASP A 316 5.10 -4.10 -8.00
CA ASP A 316 6.54 -4.29 -8.22
C ASP A 316 6.89 -4.75 -9.65
N SER A 317 5.99 -5.45 -10.35
CA SER A 317 6.26 -5.90 -11.72
C SER A 317 5.06 -6.45 -12.50
N TRP A 318 5.10 -6.28 -13.82
CA TRP A 318 4.15 -6.86 -14.79
C TRP A 318 4.61 -8.21 -15.36
N VAL A 319 5.54 -8.90 -14.69
CA VAL A 319 5.95 -10.25 -15.11
C VAL A 319 4.87 -11.30 -14.80
N THR A 320 4.79 -12.33 -15.65
CA THR A 320 3.79 -13.40 -15.55
C THR A 320 3.74 -14.05 -14.17
N ALA A 321 4.90 -14.30 -13.55
CA ALA A 321 4.96 -14.88 -12.20
C ALA A 321 4.23 -14.04 -11.13
N ASN A 322 4.27 -12.70 -11.22
CA ASN A 322 3.53 -11.83 -10.31
C ASN A 322 2.03 -11.82 -10.63
N THR A 323 1.65 -11.96 -11.90
CA THR A 323 0.25 -12.10 -12.29
C THR A 323 -0.34 -13.40 -11.77
N ASP A 324 0.38 -14.51 -11.91
CA ASP A 324 -0.04 -15.81 -11.42
C ASP A 324 -0.13 -15.83 -9.89
N ALA A 325 0.87 -15.28 -9.20
CA ALA A 325 0.88 -15.20 -7.74
C ALA A 325 -0.29 -14.33 -7.21
N MET A 326 -0.54 -13.17 -7.83
CA MET A 326 -1.68 -12.32 -7.50
C MET A 326 -3.02 -13.05 -7.69
N ASN A 327 -3.17 -13.79 -8.80
CA ASN A 327 -4.38 -14.57 -9.06
C ASN A 327 -4.53 -15.74 -8.07
N GLY A 328 -3.43 -16.37 -7.66
CA GLY A 328 -3.42 -17.37 -6.60
C GLY A 328 -3.87 -16.81 -5.25
N LEU A 329 -3.36 -15.64 -4.86
CA LEU A 329 -3.80 -14.94 -3.64
C LEU A 329 -5.28 -14.54 -3.71
N ARG A 330 -5.75 -14.06 -4.88
CA ARG A 330 -7.17 -13.76 -5.10
C ARG A 330 -8.06 -14.99 -4.86
N GLN A 331 -7.70 -16.14 -5.43
CA GLN A 331 -8.45 -17.38 -5.22
C GLN A 331 -8.42 -17.84 -3.77
N LEU A 332 -7.27 -17.71 -3.10
CA LEU A 332 -7.13 -18.03 -1.68
C LEU A 332 -8.02 -17.13 -0.81
N LEU A 333 -8.08 -15.83 -1.10
CA LEU A 333 -8.94 -14.87 -0.41
C LEU A 333 -10.42 -15.20 -0.57
N HIS A 334 -10.86 -15.56 -1.78
CA HIS A 334 -12.25 -16.02 -2.02
C HIS A 334 -12.56 -17.24 -1.16
N PHE A 335 -11.70 -18.26 -1.21
CA PHE A 335 -11.87 -19.47 -0.43
C PHE A 335 -11.90 -19.20 1.09
N ARG A 336 -10.97 -18.39 1.61
CA ARG A 336 -10.92 -18.04 3.04
C ARG A 336 -12.13 -17.24 3.48
N SER A 337 -12.62 -16.34 2.64
CA SER A 337 -13.82 -15.54 2.91
C SER A 337 -15.07 -16.43 3.05
N ASP A 338 -15.25 -17.38 2.13
CA ASP A 338 -16.36 -18.34 2.19
C ASP A 338 -16.24 -19.25 3.43
N LEU A 339 -15.06 -19.84 3.66
CA LEU A 339 -14.82 -20.70 4.81
C LEU A 339 -15.08 -19.96 6.13
N ALA A 340 -14.59 -18.73 6.26
CA ALA A 340 -14.77 -17.94 7.47
C ALA A 340 -16.24 -17.58 7.70
N HIS A 341 -16.98 -17.27 6.64
CA HIS A 341 -18.43 -17.05 6.73
C HIS A 341 -19.17 -18.30 7.20
N ASP A 342 -18.88 -19.46 6.59
CA ASP A 342 -19.50 -20.73 6.97
C ASP A 342 -19.23 -21.08 8.43
N LEU A 343 -18.00 -20.89 8.91
CA LEU A 343 -17.64 -21.13 10.32
C LEU A 343 -18.38 -20.20 11.30
N ARG A 344 -18.68 -18.95 10.90
CA ARG A 344 -19.43 -18.00 11.74
C ARG A 344 -20.91 -18.35 11.83
N TRP A 345 -21.54 -18.74 10.72
CA TRP A 345 -22.98 -18.99 10.65
C TRP A 345 -23.37 -20.44 10.95
N HIS A 346 -22.43 -21.37 10.75
CA HIS A 346 -22.58 -22.80 11.03
C HIS A 346 -21.47 -23.28 11.97
N PRO A 347 -21.35 -22.70 13.19
CA PRO A 347 -20.39 -23.18 14.16
C PRO A 347 -20.70 -24.64 14.46
N ASN A 348 -19.68 -25.50 14.33
CA ASN A 348 -19.80 -26.94 14.53
C ASN A 348 -20.49 -27.23 15.87
N LYS A 349 -21.75 -27.67 15.85
CA LYS A 349 -22.47 -28.17 17.02
C LYS A 349 -22.21 -29.67 17.16
N GLY A 350 -21.02 -30.05 17.64
CA GLY A 350 -20.71 -31.45 17.97
C GLY A 350 -19.42 -31.52 18.80
N SER A 351 -19.34 -32.21 19.94
CA SER A 351 -20.20 -33.24 20.51
C SER A 351 -20.05 -33.23 22.04
N GLY A 352 -21.16 -33.07 22.75
CA GLY A 352 -21.20 -32.95 24.22
C GLY A 352 -22.49 -33.52 24.79
N GLU A 353 -22.96 -34.65 24.27
CA GLU A 353 -24.00 -35.46 24.91
C GLU A 353 -23.60 -36.94 24.82
N GLY A 354 -22.59 -37.29 25.62
CA GLY A 354 -22.44 -38.67 26.10
C GLY A 354 -23.40 -38.87 27.25
N GLY A 355 -24.67 -39.14 26.92
CA GLY A 355 -25.67 -39.55 27.90
C GLY A 355 -25.22 -40.82 28.60
N VAL A 356 -25.17 -40.76 29.93
CA VAL A 356 -25.07 -41.93 30.79
C VAL A 356 -26.36 -42.73 30.63
N SER A 357 -26.23 -43.98 30.21
CA SER A 357 -27.23 -45.04 30.42
C SER A 357 -26.53 -46.18 31.13
#